data_AF-A0A418AI50-F1
#
_entry.id   AF-A0A418AI50-F1
#
_cell.length_a   1.000
_cell.length_b   1.000
_cell.length_c   1.000
_cell.angle_alpha   90.00
_cell.angle_beta   90.00
_cell.angle_gamma   90.00
#
_symmetry.space_group_name_H-M   'P 1'
#
loop_
_entity.id
_entity.type
_entity.pdbx_description
1 polymer ?
#
loop_
_entity_poly.entity_id
_entity_poly.type
_entity_poly.pdbx_seq_one_letter_code
_entity_poly.pdbx_strand_id
1 'polypeptide(L)'
;MPATATDVRIATLCTLALYIKYFVTLTIQGSTKFKTASRPPEDMSFAASSAPQQRAFIPETSEEDLEAAKAREARWSRILGNDVENLPFGIIMAWVAIVAGGNGTVTSVAFILYTVCRIVHTIAFANAVFLPRTIAFQVGVVSTVVLSINAIAGFLKRHSTEIKNFQGGKGGVPAFSPSPPNPSTMSSKDDMNDDEIREQDRFLPTANISRIMKVSLPNTAKIAKDGKETVQECVSEFISFITSEASDKCQQEKRKTINGDDIIWAMSTLGFDSYVEPLKLYLQKYRESVKVEKSDKKDNVGSFGASS
;
A
#
# COMPACT_ATOMS: atom_id res chain seq x y z
N MET A 1 -4.48 -8.89 16.46
CA MET A 1 -3.96 -7.65 17.07
C MET A 1 -3.43 -6.82 15.93
N PRO A 2 -3.81 -5.54 15.79
CA PRO A 2 -3.16 -4.66 14.83
C PRO A 2 -1.65 -4.64 15.12
N ALA A 3 -0.83 -4.49 14.08
CA ALA A 3 0.61 -4.35 14.26
C ALA A 3 0.89 -3.26 15.29
N THR A 4 1.67 -3.57 16.32
CA THR A 4 1.96 -2.56 17.33
C THR A 4 2.90 -1.52 16.71
N ALA A 5 2.80 -0.25 17.13
CA ALA A 5 3.70 0.79 16.64
C ALA A 5 5.19 0.40 16.81
N THR A 6 5.49 -0.50 17.74
CA THR A 6 6.81 -1.09 17.98
C THR A 6 7.27 -1.98 16.82
N ASP A 7 6.41 -2.83 16.27
CA ASP A 7 6.77 -3.78 15.21
C ASP A 7 7.16 -3.05 13.92
N VAL A 8 6.40 -2.01 13.57
CA VAL A 8 6.66 -1.15 12.41
C VAL A 8 7.99 -0.40 12.56
N ARG A 9 8.29 0.10 13.77
CA ARG A 9 9.57 0.77 14.06
C ARG A 9 10.75 -0.19 13.90
N ILE A 10 10.65 -1.42 14.41
CA ILE A 10 11.69 -2.45 14.27
C ILE A 10 11.92 -2.79 12.80
N ALA A 11 10.84 -3.00 12.03
CA ALA A 11 10.95 -3.30 10.60
C ALA A 11 11.57 -2.16 9.79
N THR A 12 11.26 -0.92 10.16
CA THR A 12 11.87 0.28 9.54
C THR A 12 13.38 0.32 9.80
N LEU A 13 13.82 0.11 11.05
CA LEU A 13 15.24 0.12 11.41
C LEU A 13 16.02 -1.02 10.72
N CYS A 14 15.44 -2.23 10.67
CA CYS A 14 16.05 -3.38 10.00
C CYS A 14 16.20 -3.12 8.49
N THR A 15 15.15 -2.58 7.86
CA THR A 15 15.16 -2.22 6.44
C THR A 15 16.23 -1.17 6.13
N LEU A 16 16.36 -0.14 6.97
CA LEU A 16 17.40 0.88 6.84
C LEU A 16 18.81 0.28 6.98
N ALA A 17 19.02 -0.60 7.96
CA ALA A 17 20.31 -1.27 8.15
C ALA A 17 20.70 -2.11 6.93
N LEU A 18 19.75 -2.85 6.35
CA LEU A 18 19.97 -3.64 5.13
C LEU A 18 20.23 -2.77 3.90
N TYR A 19 19.57 -1.61 3.80
CA TYR A 19 19.83 -0.63 2.74
C TYR A 19 21.25 -0.05 2.85
N ILE A 20 21.67 0.38 4.05
CA ILE A 20 23.05 0.85 4.29
C ILE A 20 24.06 -0.23 3.92
N LYS A 21 23.81 -1.48 4.35
CA LYS A 21 24.65 -2.63 3.99
C LYS A 21 24.76 -2.80 2.48
N TYR A 22 23.63 -2.76 1.76
CA TYR A 22 23.60 -2.85 0.29
C TYR A 22 24.38 -1.71 -0.37
N PHE A 23 24.23 -0.48 0.12
CA PHE A 23 24.97 0.67 -0.40
C PHE A 23 26.48 0.52 -0.21
N VAL A 24 26.91 0.01 0.95
CA VAL A 24 28.33 -0.30 1.21
C VAL A 24 28.84 -1.40 0.28
N THR A 25 28.10 -2.50 0.07
CA THR A 25 28.53 -3.58 -0.84
C THR A 25 28.62 -3.10 -2.28
N LEU A 26 27.68 -2.25 -2.72
CA LEU A 26 27.69 -1.62 -4.04
C LEU A 26 28.92 -0.73 -4.23
N THR A 27 29.23 0.11 -3.24
CA THR A 27 30.40 1.01 -3.28
C THR A 27 31.71 0.23 -3.33
N ILE A 28 31.84 -0.82 -2.52
CA ILE A 28 33.06 -1.64 -2.50
C ILE A 28 33.21 -2.40 -3.84
N GLN A 29 32.15 -3.00 -4.38
CA GLN A 29 32.21 -3.66 -5.69
C GLN A 29 32.61 -2.67 -6.79
N GLY A 30 32.01 -1.48 -6.82
CA GLY A 30 32.37 -0.41 -7.76
C GLY A 30 33.84 -0.01 -7.65
N SER A 31 34.37 0.08 -6.42
CA SER A 31 35.79 0.35 -6.16
C SER A 31 36.72 -0.76 -6.65
N THR A 32 36.32 -2.04 -6.54
CA THR A 32 37.12 -3.16 -7.03
C THR A 32 37.21 -3.19 -8.55
N LYS A 33 36.14 -2.81 -9.25
CA LYS A 33 36.10 -2.69 -10.72
C LYS A 33 37.00 -1.58 -11.27
N PHE A 34 37.28 -0.54 -10.47
CA PHE A 34 38.26 0.48 -10.85
C PHE A 34 39.69 -0.07 -10.80
N LYS A 35 39.99 -0.99 -9.87
CA LYS A 35 41.35 -1.55 -9.69
C LYS A 35 41.71 -2.61 -10.72
N THR A 36 40.72 -3.28 -11.29
CA THR A 36 40.89 -4.35 -12.28
C THR A 36 40.70 -3.88 -13.72
N ALA A 37 40.35 -2.60 -13.93
CA ALA A 37 39.98 -2.04 -15.24
C ALA A 37 38.87 -2.81 -15.98
N SER A 38 38.05 -3.59 -15.27
CA SER A 38 36.95 -4.40 -15.82
C SER A 38 35.71 -3.58 -16.22
N ARG A 39 35.87 -2.29 -16.54
CA ARG A 39 34.77 -1.36 -16.88
C ARG A 39 34.48 -1.39 -18.37
N PRO A 40 33.24 -1.03 -18.78
CA PRO A 40 32.95 -0.77 -20.19
C PRO A 40 33.91 0.26 -20.80
N PRO A 41 34.29 0.11 -22.08
CA PRO A 41 35.29 0.95 -22.73
C PRO A 41 34.93 2.45 -22.72
N GLU A 42 33.65 2.80 -22.76
CA GLU A 42 33.15 4.16 -22.66
C GLU A 42 33.44 4.80 -21.29
N ASP A 43 33.31 4.06 -20.19
CA ASP A 43 33.58 4.53 -18.83
C ASP A 43 35.08 4.72 -18.59
N MET A 44 35.91 3.87 -19.21
CA MET A 44 37.36 4.01 -19.17
C MET A 44 37.81 5.29 -19.90
N SER A 45 37.14 5.65 -20.99
CA SER A 45 37.46 6.86 -21.76
C SER A 45 37.17 8.15 -20.98
N PHE A 46 36.09 8.17 -20.19
CA PHE A 46 35.73 9.29 -19.31
C PHE A 46 36.66 9.39 -18.09
N ALA A 47 37.03 8.25 -17.49
CA ALA A 47 38.02 8.23 -16.42
C ALA A 47 39.40 8.72 -16.92
N ALA A 48 39.77 8.37 -18.16
CA ALA A 48 41.02 8.80 -18.77
C ALA A 48 41.07 10.31 -19.08
N SER A 49 39.92 10.95 -19.35
CA SER A 49 39.84 12.40 -19.63
C SER A 49 39.73 13.26 -18.36
N SER A 50 39.10 12.76 -17.31
CA SER A 50 38.88 13.48 -16.04
C SER A 50 40.00 13.28 -15.01
N ALA A 51 40.74 12.18 -15.09
CA ALA A 51 41.88 11.89 -14.23
C ALA A 51 43.03 11.23 -15.02
N PRO A 52 43.84 12.00 -15.77
CA PRO A 52 44.93 11.46 -16.60
C PRO A 52 45.98 10.68 -15.79
N GLN A 53 46.09 10.95 -14.48
CA GLN A 53 46.95 10.24 -13.54
C GLN A 53 46.42 8.85 -13.16
N GLN A 54 45.15 8.56 -13.46
CA GLN A 54 44.49 7.27 -13.21
C GLN A 54 44.76 6.24 -14.31
N ARG A 55 45.35 6.67 -15.45
CA ARG A 55 45.98 5.78 -16.45
C ARG A 55 47.19 5.04 -15.86
N ALA A 56 47.77 5.52 -14.76
CA ALA A 56 49.02 5.02 -14.18
C ALA A 56 48.84 4.08 -12.97
N PHE A 57 47.67 3.46 -12.79
CA PHE A 57 47.46 2.40 -11.78
C PHE A 57 46.93 1.11 -12.41
N ILE A 58 47.51 0.70 -13.54
CA ILE A 58 48.05 -0.66 -13.54
C ILE A 58 49.39 -0.44 -12.84
N PRO A 59 49.55 -0.75 -11.55
CA PRO A 59 50.89 -0.72 -11.00
C PRO A 59 51.73 -1.69 -11.83
N GLU A 60 53.05 -1.63 -11.78
CA GLU A 60 53.84 -2.84 -12.03
C GLU A 60 53.52 -3.88 -10.92
N THR A 61 52.25 -4.28 -10.83
CA THR A 61 51.77 -5.39 -10.04
C THR A 61 52.30 -6.63 -10.71
N SER A 62 52.95 -7.49 -9.93
CA SER A 62 53.18 -8.86 -10.34
C SER A 62 51.87 -9.45 -10.88
N GLU A 63 51.95 -10.42 -11.80
CA GLU A 63 50.76 -11.15 -12.26
C GLU A 63 49.91 -11.66 -11.07
N GLU A 64 50.58 -11.99 -9.95
CA GLU A 64 49.96 -12.37 -8.67
C GLU A 64 49.04 -11.30 -8.07
N ASP A 65 49.45 -10.03 -8.04
CA ASP A 65 48.64 -8.94 -7.50
C ASP A 65 47.41 -8.62 -8.36
N LEU A 66 47.55 -8.75 -9.69
CA LEU A 66 46.43 -8.60 -10.63
C LEU A 66 45.41 -9.73 -10.46
N GLU A 67 45.89 -10.97 -10.32
CA GLU A 67 45.03 -12.13 -10.05
C GLU A 67 44.34 -12.01 -8.67
N ALA A 68 45.04 -11.49 -7.65
CA ALA A 68 44.44 -11.20 -6.35
C ALA A 68 43.35 -10.11 -6.44
N ALA A 69 43.56 -9.07 -7.25
CA ALA A 69 42.57 -8.03 -7.51
C ALA A 69 41.32 -8.57 -8.23
N LYS A 70 41.50 -9.40 -9.27
CA LYS A 70 40.39 -10.08 -9.96
C LYS A 70 39.64 -11.04 -9.04
N ALA A 71 40.35 -11.81 -8.21
CA ALA A 71 39.72 -12.71 -7.24
C ALA A 71 38.89 -11.93 -6.20
N ARG A 72 39.35 -10.74 -5.80
CA ARG A 72 38.60 -9.83 -4.94
C ARG A 72 37.36 -9.27 -5.65
N GLU A 73 37.49 -8.80 -6.89
CA GLU A 73 36.35 -8.33 -7.68
C GLU A 73 35.28 -9.41 -7.84
N ALA A 74 35.67 -10.62 -8.26
CA ALA A 74 34.77 -11.76 -8.41
C ALA A 74 34.04 -12.08 -7.11
N ARG A 75 34.73 -11.99 -5.97
CA ARG A 75 34.13 -12.17 -4.63
C ARG A 75 33.08 -11.12 -4.33
N TRP A 76 33.38 -9.84 -4.50
CA TRP A 76 32.43 -8.76 -4.24
C TRP A 76 31.25 -8.77 -5.22
N SER A 77 31.46 -9.21 -6.47
CA SER A 77 30.37 -9.42 -7.42
C SER A 77 29.42 -10.52 -6.97
N ARG A 78 29.93 -11.63 -6.41
CA ARG A 78 29.09 -12.70 -5.83
C ARG A 78 28.34 -12.24 -4.58
N ILE A 79 28.97 -11.43 -3.73
CA ILE A 79 28.31 -10.84 -2.55
C ILE A 79 27.13 -9.99 -2.98
N LEU A 80 27.33 -9.07 -3.92
CA LEU A 80 26.26 -8.21 -4.42
C LEU A 80 25.16 -9.00 -5.13
N GLY A 81 25.53 -9.99 -5.96
CA GLY A 81 24.55 -10.87 -6.61
C GLY A 81 23.66 -11.58 -5.59
N ASN A 82 24.26 -12.14 -4.54
CA ASN A 82 23.50 -12.77 -3.46
C ASN A 82 22.60 -11.76 -2.72
N ASP A 83 23.02 -10.51 -2.55
CA ASP A 83 22.19 -9.47 -1.94
C ASP A 83 20.97 -9.14 -2.79
N VAL A 84 21.14 -8.95 -4.11
CA VAL A 84 20.03 -8.68 -5.03
C VAL A 84 19.04 -9.84 -5.07
N GLU A 85 19.54 -11.07 -5.03
CA GLU A 85 18.69 -12.26 -5.03
C GLU A 85 17.98 -12.50 -3.70
N ASN A 86 18.54 -12.10 -2.54
CA ASN A 86 18.02 -12.55 -1.24
C ASN A 86 17.48 -11.43 -0.34
N LEU A 87 18.02 -10.20 -0.40
CA LEU A 87 17.57 -9.08 0.44
C LEU A 87 16.10 -8.70 0.19
N PRO A 88 15.63 -8.58 -1.07
CA PRO A 88 14.26 -8.17 -1.33
C PRO A 88 13.24 -9.11 -0.70
N PHE A 89 13.46 -10.42 -0.77
CA PHE A 89 12.51 -11.40 -0.21
C PHE A 89 12.38 -11.28 1.30
N GLY A 90 13.48 -11.08 2.04
CA GLY A 90 13.39 -10.91 3.50
C GLY A 90 12.64 -9.64 3.90
N ILE A 91 12.91 -8.52 3.21
CA ILE A 91 12.25 -7.24 3.46
C ILE A 91 10.76 -7.33 3.12
N ILE A 92 10.42 -7.81 1.93
CA ILE A 92 9.03 -7.94 1.47
C ILE A 92 8.24 -8.84 2.42
N MET A 93 8.78 -10.01 2.79
CA MET A 93 8.06 -10.93 3.67
C MET A 93 7.86 -10.36 5.09
N ALA A 94 8.78 -9.53 5.59
CA ALA A 94 8.60 -8.84 6.86
C ALA A 94 7.42 -7.85 6.82
N TRP A 95 7.36 -7.00 5.78
CA TRP A 95 6.26 -6.04 5.62
C TRP A 95 4.92 -6.72 5.33
N VAL A 96 4.92 -7.79 4.52
CA VAL A 96 3.72 -8.61 4.28
C VAL A 96 3.22 -9.24 5.58
N ALA A 97 4.11 -9.75 6.45
CA ALA A 97 3.70 -10.32 7.73
C ALA A 97 3.05 -9.29 8.67
N ILE A 98 3.52 -8.03 8.65
CA ILE A 98 2.92 -6.91 9.39
C ILE A 98 1.52 -6.61 8.86
N VAL A 99 1.40 -6.42 7.54
CA VAL A 99 0.14 -6.04 6.88
C VAL A 99 -0.91 -7.15 6.99
N ALA A 100 -0.49 -8.41 6.90
CA ALA A 100 -1.37 -9.57 7.07
C ALA A 100 -1.85 -9.78 8.52
N GLY A 101 -1.38 -8.98 9.48
CA GLY A 101 -1.75 -9.14 10.89
C GLY A 101 -1.12 -10.38 11.55
N GLY A 102 0.06 -10.78 11.09
CA GLY A 102 0.88 -11.82 11.72
C GLY A 102 1.29 -11.46 13.14
N ASN A 103 1.87 -12.40 13.89
CA ASN A 103 2.33 -12.14 15.24
C ASN A 103 3.51 -11.15 15.23
N GLY A 104 3.34 -9.98 15.84
CA GLY A 104 4.34 -8.90 15.87
C GLY A 104 5.69 -9.31 16.48
N THR A 105 5.67 -10.04 17.60
CA THR A 105 6.88 -10.55 18.25
C THR A 105 7.65 -11.50 17.33
N VAL A 106 6.95 -12.42 16.66
CA VAL A 106 7.57 -13.38 15.73
C VAL A 106 8.17 -12.64 14.54
N THR A 107 7.44 -11.69 13.95
CA THR A 107 7.94 -10.85 12.85
C THR A 107 9.19 -10.08 13.26
N SER A 108 9.14 -9.40 14.41
CA SER A 108 10.24 -8.58 14.93
C SER A 108 11.50 -9.42 15.17
N VAL A 109 11.38 -10.56 15.87
CA VAL A 109 12.52 -11.44 16.16
C VAL A 109 13.09 -12.04 14.88
N ALA A 110 12.24 -12.56 13.99
CA ALA A 110 12.69 -13.16 12.73
C ALA A 110 13.40 -12.14 11.82
N PHE A 111 12.89 -10.90 11.76
CA PHE A 111 13.50 -9.90 10.90
C PHE A 111 14.80 -9.30 11.46
N ILE A 112 14.91 -9.17 12.79
CA ILE A 112 16.18 -8.85 13.45
C ILE A 112 17.21 -9.94 13.17
N LEU A 113 16.84 -11.21 13.36
CA LEU A 113 17.73 -12.34 13.12
C LEU A 113 18.17 -12.40 11.65
N TYR A 114 17.23 -12.23 10.72
CA TYR A 114 17.52 -12.10 9.30
C TYR A 114 18.55 -10.99 9.04
N THR A 115 18.34 -9.79 9.59
CA THR A 115 19.21 -8.63 9.38
C THR A 115 20.63 -8.90 9.87
N VAL A 116 20.77 -9.40 11.10
CA VAL A 116 22.08 -9.76 11.68
C VAL A 116 22.76 -10.82 10.83
N CYS A 117 22.05 -11.90 10.46
CA CYS A 117 22.60 -12.97 9.63
C CYS A 117 23.02 -12.48 8.23
N ARG A 118 22.28 -11.56 7.60
CA ARG A 118 22.68 -10.98 6.31
C ARG A 118 23.96 -10.16 6.41
N ILE A 119 24.15 -9.41 7.49
CA ILE A 119 25.40 -8.67 7.76
C ILE A 119 26.56 -9.64 8.02
N VAL A 120 26.37 -10.63 8.90
CA VAL A 120 27.38 -11.65 9.20
C VAL A 120 27.76 -12.45 7.96
N HIS A 121 26.79 -12.84 7.12
CA HIS A 121 27.03 -13.53 5.86
C HIS A 121 27.96 -12.70 4.95
N THR A 122 27.66 -11.40 4.76
CA THR A 122 28.50 -10.50 3.96
C THR A 122 29.92 -10.39 4.53
N ILE A 123 30.08 -10.21 5.85
CA ILE A 123 31.39 -10.09 6.50
C ILE A 123 32.19 -11.39 6.38
N ALA A 124 31.57 -12.54 6.63
CA ALA A 124 32.22 -13.84 6.51
C ALA A 124 32.64 -14.14 5.05
N PHE A 125 31.79 -13.79 4.09
CA PHE A 125 32.10 -13.91 2.66
C PHE A 125 33.29 -13.02 2.29
N ALA A 126 33.29 -11.75 2.71
CA ALA A 126 34.39 -10.82 2.46
C ALA A 126 35.73 -11.37 2.98
N ASN A 127 35.72 -11.98 4.17
CA ASN A 127 36.89 -12.59 4.82
C ASN A 127 37.22 -14.03 4.36
N ALA A 128 36.54 -14.56 3.33
CA ALA A 128 36.74 -15.94 2.84
C ALA A 128 36.47 -17.06 3.87
N VAL A 129 35.72 -16.78 4.93
CA VAL A 129 35.46 -17.78 5.99
C VAL A 129 34.24 -18.63 5.60
N PHE A 130 34.43 -19.95 5.54
CA PHE A 130 33.38 -20.88 5.09
C PHE A 130 32.24 -21.04 6.11
N LEU A 131 32.56 -21.44 7.34
CA LEU A 131 31.54 -21.96 8.29
C LEU A 131 30.52 -20.89 8.74
N PRO A 132 30.93 -19.70 9.23
CA PRO A 132 29.98 -18.64 9.60
C PRO A 132 29.15 -18.15 8.41
N ARG A 133 29.73 -18.11 7.20
CA ARG A 133 29.01 -17.74 5.98
C ARG A 133 27.86 -18.70 5.73
N THR A 134 28.13 -20.00 5.70
CA THR A 134 27.11 -21.01 5.40
C THR A 134 26.01 -21.01 6.47
N ILE A 135 26.37 -20.95 7.76
CA ILE A 135 25.39 -20.91 8.85
C ILE A 135 24.51 -19.66 8.74
N ALA A 136 25.12 -18.48 8.57
CA ALA A 136 24.36 -17.23 8.47
C ALA A 136 23.43 -17.20 7.25
N PHE A 137 23.84 -17.79 6.13
CA PHE A 137 22.97 -17.96 4.96
C PHE A 137 21.75 -18.81 5.30
N GLN A 138 21.96 -20.00 5.89
CA GLN A 138 20.87 -20.92 6.23
C GLN A 138 19.90 -20.31 7.24
N VAL A 139 20.41 -19.66 8.29
CA VAL A 139 19.57 -18.97 9.27
C VAL A 139 18.79 -17.82 8.63
N GLY A 140 19.39 -17.10 7.68
CA GLY A 140 18.69 -16.10 6.88
C GLY A 140 17.51 -16.69 6.10
N VAL A 141 17.72 -17.82 5.42
CA VAL A 141 16.65 -18.52 4.68
C VAL A 141 15.54 -18.97 5.62
N VAL A 142 15.88 -19.58 6.76
CA VAL A 142 14.90 -19.99 7.78
C VAL A 142 14.09 -18.79 8.29
N SER A 143 14.73 -17.65 8.52
CA SER A 143 14.05 -16.43 8.96
C SER A 143 13.03 -15.94 7.93
N THR A 144 13.37 -15.97 6.64
CA THR A 144 12.42 -15.63 5.56
C THR A 144 11.23 -16.59 5.55
N VAL A 145 11.45 -17.90 5.72
CA VAL A 145 10.37 -18.90 5.79
C VAL A 145 9.46 -18.65 7.01
N VAL A 146 10.04 -18.32 8.17
CA VAL A 146 9.26 -17.97 9.37
C VAL A 146 8.38 -16.74 9.12
N LEU A 147 8.90 -15.70 8.46
CA LEU A 147 8.14 -14.52 8.08
C LEU A 147 6.97 -14.89 7.14
N SER A 148 7.22 -15.74 6.14
CA SER A 148 6.19 -16.23 5.22
C SER A 148 5.07 -17.00 5.93
N ILE A 149 5.44 -17.91 6.84
CA ILE A 149 4.46 -18.69 7.61
C ILE A 149 3.65 -17.75 8.52
N ASN A 150 4.30 -16.79 9.17
CA ASN A 150 3.62 -15.84 10.05
C ASN A 150 2.64 -14.94 9.27
N ALA A 151 3.01 -14.54 8.05
CA ALA A 151 2.13 -13.80 7.15
C ALA A 151 0.88 -14.62 6.78
N ILE A 152 1.06 -15.88 6.36
CA ILE A 152 -0.05 -16.78 6.02
C ILE A 152 -0.95 -17.01 7.24
N ALA A 153 -0.38 -17.24 8.42
CA ALA A 153 -1.13 -17.42 9.65
C ALA A 153 -1.97 -16.17 10.00
N GLY A 154 -1.40 -14.97 9.84
CA GLY A 154 -2.12 -13.71 9.99
C GLY A 154 -3.31 -13.62 9.03
N PHE A 155 -3.06 -13.87 7.74
CA PHE A 155 -4.09 -13.83 6.70
C PHE A 155 -5.24 -14.82 6.98
N LEU A 156 -4.92 -16.09 7.27
CA LEU A 156 -5.92 -17.12 7.55
C LEU A 156 -6.73 -16.80 8.82
N LYS A 157 -6.08 -16.25 9.85
CA LYS A 157 -6.76 -15.83 11.07
C LYS A 157 -7.74 -14.69 10.81
N ARG A 158 -7.35 -13.71 9.99
CA ARG A 158 -8.21 -12.59 9.58
C ARG A 158 -9.45 -13.10 8.84
N HIS A 159 -9.25 -13.92 7.82
CA HIS A 159 -10.33 -14.51 7.02
C HIS A 159 -11.25 -15.43 7.86
N SER A 160 -10.70 -16.22 8.79
CA SER A 160 -11.51 -17.06 9.68
C SER A 160 -12.35 -16.25 10.67
N THR A 161 -11.83 -15.11 11.14
CA THR A 161 -12.55 -14.19 12.03
C THR A 161 -13.71 -13.54 11.29
N GLU A 162 -13.48 -13.09 10.05
CA GLU A 162 -14.50 -12.53 9.16
C GLU A 162 -15.65 -13.52 8.91
N ILE A 163 -15.36 -14.80 8.66
CA ILE A 163 -16.38 -15.85 8.45
C ILE A 163 -17.19 -16.13 9.72
N LYS A 164 -16.54 -16.21 10.89
CA LYS A 164 -17.23 -16.47 12.17
C LYS A 164 -18.15 -15.31 12.57
N ASN A 165 -17.72 -14.09 12.29
CA ASN A 165 -18.56 -12.89 12.48
C ASN A 165 -19.77 -12.91 11.54
N PHE A 166 -19.64 -13.45 10.32
CA PHE A 166 -20.74 -13.59 9.36
C PHE A 166 -21.77 -14.68 9.75
N GLN A 167 -21.32 -15.78 10.37
CA GLN A 167 -22.19 -16.90 10.76
C GLN A 167 -22.87 -16.73 12.14
N GLY A 168 -22.38 -15.83 12.99
CA GLY A 168 -22.81 -15.64 14.39
C GLY A 168 -24.00 -14.70 14.63
N GLY A 169 -24.88 -14.47 13.65
CA GLY A 169 -25.97 -13.50 13.72
C GLY A 169 -26.79 -13.52 15.03
N LYS A 170 -26.66 -12.47 15.84
CA LYS A 170 -27.61 -12.08 16.89
C LYS A 170 -28.17 -10.70 16.56
N GLY A 171 -29.02 -10.64 15.54
CA GLY A 171 -29.86 -9.49 15.23
C GLY A 171 -31.11 -9.49 16.11
N GLY A 172 -31.05 -8.84 17.27
CA GLY A 172 -32.22 -8.43 18.03
C GLY A 172 -32.40 -6.92 17.88
N VAL A 173 -33.48 -6.49 17.23
CA VAL A 173 -33.82 -5.09 16.99
C VAL A 173 -34.51 -4.51 18.22
N PRO A 174 -34.09 -3.35 18.77
CA PRO A 174 -35.00 -2.46 19.47
C PRO A 174 -35.26 -1.19 18.67
N ALA A 175 -36.52 -0.78 18.72
CA ALA A 175 -37.07 0.36 18.01
C ALA A 175 -36.44 1.70 18.42
N PHE A 176 -36.32 2.60 17.44
CA PHE A 176 -35.87 3.97 17.60
C PHE A 176 -36.92 4.79 18.37
N SER A 177 -36.50 5.53 19.39
CA SER A 177 -37.27 6.63 20.00
C SER A 177 -36.31 7.79 20.26
N PRO A 178 -36.62 9.04 19.88
CA PRO A 178 -35.74 10.17 20.12
C PRO A 178 -35.97 10.71 21.54
N SER A 179 -34.90 11.00 22.28
CA SER A 179 -34.98 11.65 23.60
C SER A 179 -34.28 13.01 23.60
N PRO A 180 -34.82 14.03 24.31
CA PRO A 180 -34.24 15.36 24.45
C PRO A 180 -33.17 15.41 25.57
N PRO A 181 -32.40 16.51 25.70
CA PRO A 181 -31.18 16.53 26.52
C PRO A 181 -31.48 16.90 27.98
N ASN A 182 -30.68 16.39 28.94
CA ASN A 182 -29.74 17.14 29.81
C ASN A 182 -29.19 16.23 30.95
N PRO A 183 -28.33 16.68 31.89
CA PRO A 183 -26.95 16.21 32.02
C PRO A 183 -26.67 15.46 33.34
N SER A 184 -25.71 14.53 33.34
CA SER A 184 -24.67 14.33 34.39
C SER A 184 -24.08 12.92 34.40
N THR A 185 -22.75 12.88 34.61
CA THR A 185 -21.95 11.82 35.24
C THR A 185 -21.44 10.63 34.41
N MET A 186 -20.12 10.67 34.15
CA MET A 186 -19.11 9.60 34.02
C MET A 186 -19.43 8.32 33.24
N SER A 187 -18.70 8.09 32.14
CA SER A 187 -17.54 7.18 32.12
C SER A 187 -16.97 7.07 30.69
N SER A 188 -15.66 7.27 30.55
CA SER A 188 -14.96 7.18 29.28
C SER A 188 -14.68 5.71 28.94
N LYS A 189 -15.29 5.20 27.87
CA LYS A 189 -14.87 4.02 27.07
C LYS A 189 -15.87 3.80 25.93
N ASP A 190 -15.55 4.31 24.73
CA ASP A 190 -16.07 3.82 23.44
C ASP A 190 -15.32 4.54 22.31
N ASP A 191 -14.31 3.90 21.71
CA ASP A 191 -13.58 4.43 20.53
C ASP A 191 -13.17 3.33 19.53
N MET A 192 -13.72 2.10 19.62
CA MET A 192 -13.20 0.93 18.86
C MET A 192 -14.28 0.16 18.07
N ASN A 193 -15.41 0.80 17.74
CA ASN A 193 -16.48 0.22 16.88
C ASN A 193 -16.73 1.01 15.58
N ASP A 194 -16.01 2.09 15.35
CA ASP A 194 -16.25 2.97 14.19
C ASP A 194 -15.57 2.41 12.92
N ASP A 195 -14.39 1.79 13.05
CA ASP A 195 -13.55 1.41 11.90
C ASP A 195 -14.07 0.24 11.05
N GLU A 196 -14.80 -0.72 11.63
CA GLU A 196 -15.33 -1.88 10.90
C GLU A 196 -16.68 -1.57 10.19
N ILE A 197 -17.47 -0.65 10.77
CA ILE A 197 -18.66 -0.07 10.12
C ILE A 197 -18.21 0.80 8.92
N ARG A 198 -17.11 1.55 9.07
CA ARG A 198 -16.53 2.39 8.02
C ARG A 198 -16.03 1.63 6.78
N GLU A 199 -15.62 0.36 6.89
CA GLU A 199 -15.17 -0.43 5.74
C GLU A 199 -16.33 -1.02 4.92
N GLN A 200 -17.41 -1.50 5.57
CA GLN A 200 -18.62 -1.91 4.83
C GLN A 200 -19.41 -0.71 4.30
N ASP A 201 -19.42 0.42 5.00
CA ASP A 201 -19.94 1.69 4.50
C ASP A 201 -19.16 2.22 3.29
N ARG A 202 -17.91 1.77 3.10
CA ARG A 202 -17.07 2.17 1.96
C ARG A 202 -17.55 1.55 0.65
N PHE A 203 -18.21 0.39 0.70
CA PHE A 203 -18.63 -0.35 -0.49
C PHE A 203 -20.13 -0.24 -0.73
N LEU A 204 -20.52 -0.04 -1.98
CA LEU A 204 -21.94 -0.09 -2.36
C LEU A 204 -22.50 -1.51 -2.18
N PRO A 205 -23.77 -1.70 -1.79
CA PRO A 205 -24.35 -3.03 -1.63
C PRO A 205 -24.24 -3.88 -2.92
N THR A 206 -23.66 -5.08 -2.80
CA THR A 206 -23.43 -5.99 -3.94
C THR A 206 -24.71 -6.34 -4.70
N ALA A 207 -25.86 -6.34 -4.03
CA ALA A 207 -27.16 -6.54 -4.67
C ALA A 207 -27.51 -5.43 -5.67
N ASN A 208 -27.18 -4.18 -5.35
CA ASN A 208 -27.40 -3.04 -6.24
C ASN A 208 -26.43 -3.09 -7.42
N ILE A 209 -25.15 -3.39 -7.17
CA ILE A 209 -24.14 -3.62 -8.21
C ILE A 209 -24.60 -4.71 -9.17
N SER A 210 -25.00 -5.88 -8.65
CA SER A 210 -25.46 -7.00 -9.47
C SER A 210 -26.71 -6.65 -10.30
N ARG A 211 -27.59 -5.78 -9.80
CA ARG A 211 -28.78 -5.33 -10.54
C ARG A 211 -28.37 -4.45 -11.72
N ILE A 212 -27.49 -3.48 -11.49
CA ILE A 212 -27.01 -2.55 -12.53
C ILE A 212 -26.22 -3.30 -13.60
N MET A 213 -25.29 -4.17 -13.20
CA MET A 213 -24.51 -4.98 -14.15
C MET A 213 -25.40 -5.82 -15.07
N LYS A 214 -26.53 -6.34 -14.56
CA LYS A 214 -27.48 -7.10 -15.38
C LYS A 214 -28.21 -6.28 -16.42
N VAL A 215 -28.36 -4.96 -16.25
CA VAL A 215 -29.01 -4.08 -17.24
C VAL A 215 -28.23 -4.09 -18.56
N SER A 216 -26.91 -4.25 -18.49
CA SER A 216 -26.03 -4.29 -19.66
C SER A 216 -25.85 -5.69 -20.26
N LEU A 217 -26.55 -6.70 -19.74
CA LEU A 217 -26.37 -8.11 -20.12
C LEU A 217 -27.70 -8.74 -20.58
N PRO A 218 -27.65 -9.79 -21.42
CA PRO A 218 -28.83 -10.59 -21.74
C PRO A 218 -29.47 -11.20 -20.48
N ASN A 219 -30.80 -11.36 -20.48
CA ASN A 219 -31.57 -11.89 -19.34
C ASN A 219 -31.11 -13.27 -18.86
N THR A 220 -30.48 -14.07 -19.72
CA THR A 220 -29.98 -15.42 -19.42
C THR A 220 -28.56 -15.43 -18.85
N ALA A 221 -27.85 -14.30 -18.87
CA ALA A 221 -26.46 -14.22 -18.46
C ALA A 221 -26.31 -14.32 -16.93
N LYS A 222 -25.33 -15.10 -16.50
CA LYS A 222 -24.92 -15.22 -15.08
C LYS A 222 -23.65 -14.43 -14.86
N ILE A 223 -23.62 -13.67 -13.77
CA ILE A 223 -22.44 -12.92 -13.33
C ILE A 223 -21.78 -13.72 -12.22
N ALA A 224 -20.51 -14.05 -12.39
CA ALA A 224 -19.69 -14.72 -11.37
C ALA A 224 -19.60 -13.87 -10.09
N LYS A 225 -19.38 -14.52 -8.94
CA LYS A 225 -19.24 -13.83 -7.65
C LYS A 225 -18.10 -12.81 -7.69
N ASP A 226 -16.92 -13.27 -8.11
CA ASP A 226 -15.70 -12.44 -8.19
C ASP A 226 -15.91 -11.24 -9.12
N GLY A 227 -16.65 -11.43 -10.23
CA GLY A 227 -16.98 -10.31 -11.13
C GLY A 227 -17.85 -9.23 -10.48
N LYS A 228 -18.73 -9.59 -9.53
CA LYS A 228 -19.51 -8.60 -8.77
C LYS A 228 -18.64 -7.86 -7.76
N GLU A 229 -17.73 -8.57 -7.09
CA GLU A 229 -16.80 -8.01 -6.11
C GLU A 229 -15.82 -7.05 -6.78
N THR A 230 -15.23 -7.43 -7.93
CA THR A 230 -14.36 -6.54 -8.71
C THR A 230 -15.08 -5.25 -9.12
N VAL A 231 -16.30 -5.35 -9.65
CA VAL A 231 -17.05 -4.14 -10.03
C VAL A 231 -17.45 -3.31 -8.81
N GLN A 232 -17.76 -3.95 -7.68
CA GLN A 232 -18.06 -3.26 -6.42
C GLN A 232 -16.85 -2.44 -5.93
N GLU A 233 -15.65 -3.03 -5.95
CA GLU A 233 -14.40 -2.34 -5.62
C GLU A 233 -14.14 -1.19 -6.61
N CYS A 234 -14.22 -1.44 -7.92
CA CYS A 234 -13.99 -0.43 -8.95
C CYS A 234 -14.95 0.77 -8.83
N VAL A 235 -16.24 0.53 -8.58
CA VAL A 235 -17.23 1.61 -8.47
C VAL A 235 -17.02 2.41 -7.18
N SER A 236 -16.63 1.75 -6.09
CA SER A 236 -16.37 2.43 -4.81
C SER A 236 -15.11 3.29 -4.88
N GLU A 237 -14.07 2.79 -5.55
CA GLU A 237 -12.87 3.56 -5.87
C GLU A 237 -13.18 4.72 -6.81
N PHE A 238 -14.01 4.50 -7.84
CA PHE A 238 -14.44 5.55 -8.75
C PHE A 238 -15.17 6.69 -8.03
N ILE A 239 -16.10 6.38 -7.12
CA ILE A 239 -16.77 7.39 -6.30
C ILE A 239 -15.76 8.16 -5.46
N SER A 240 -14.84 7.45 -4.80
CA SER A 240 -13.80 8.07 -3.95
C SER A 240 -12.88 8.97 -4.76
N PHE A 241 -12.48 8.55 -5.96
CA PHE A 241 -11.62 9.30 -6.87
C PHE A 241 -12.27 10.61 -7.34
N ILE A 242 -13.50 10.55 -7.87
CA ILE A 242 -14.22 11.75 -8.31
C ILE A 242 -14.52 12.69 -7.14
N THR A 243 -14.96 12.16 -6.01
CA THR A 243 -15.34 12.98 -4.85
C THR A 243 -14.13 13.63 -4.17
N SER A 244 -12.95 13.00 -4.22
CA SER A 244 -11.71 13.59 -3.72
C SER A 244 -11.31 14.82 -4.55
N GLU A 245 -11.31 14.70 -5.87
CA GLU A 245 -10.99 15.83 -6.77
C GLU A 245 -12.00 16.98 -6.63
N ALA A 246 -13.29 16.66 -6.53
CA ALA A 246 -14.34 17.66 -6.29
C ALA A 246 -14.23 18.32 -4.90
N SER A 247 -13.82 17.55 -3.88
CA SER A 247 -13.56 18.05 -2.54
C SER A 247 -12.40 19.03 -2.54
N ASP A 248 -11.31 18.72 -3.23
CA ASP A 248 -10.13 19.59 -3.32
C ASP A 248 -10.48 20.94 -3.95
N LYS A 249 -11.26 20.96 -5.05
CA LYS A 249 -11.77 22.21 -5.63
C LYS A 249 -12.65 22.98 -4.64
N CYS A 250 -13.60 22.31 -3.99
CA CYS A 250 -14.50 22.93 -3.02
C CYS A 250 -13.71 23.60 -1.88
N GLN A 251 -12.67 22.94 -1.38
CA GLN A 251 -11.78 23.46 -0.34
C GLN A 251 -10.92 24.62 -0.84
N GLN A 252 -10.39 24.57 -2.06
CA GLN A 252 -9.67 25.68 -2.69
C GLN A 252 -10.54 26.94 -2.78
N GLU A 253 -11.84 26.78 -3.05
CA GLU A 253 -12.82 27.86 -3.05
C GLU A 253 -13.34 28.24 -1.64
N LYS A 254 -12.73 27.70 -0.57
CA LYS A 254 -13.08 27.94 0.85
C LYS A 254 -14.52 27.56 1.20
N ARG A 255 -15.11 26.62 0.47
CA ARG A 255 -16.44 26.06 0.75
C ARG A 255 -16.30 24.76 1.55
N LYS A 256 -17.32 24.45 2.35
CA LYS A 256 -17.39 23.21 3.17
C LYS A 256 -18.36 22.17 2.60
N THR A 257 -19.08 22.50 1.54
CA THR A 257 -20.13 21.65 0.95
C THR A 257 -19.88 21.53 -0.54
N ILE A 258 -19.65 20.29 -0.98
CA ILE A 258 -19.49 19.93 -2.38
C ILE A 258 -20.85 20.10 -3.09
N ASN A 259 -20.84 20.73 -4.26
CA ASN A 259 -22.04 20.93 -5.08
C ASN A 259 -21.96 20.16 -6.43
N GLY A 260 -23.02 20.22 -7.23
CA GLY A 260 -23.05 19.55 -8.53
C GLY A 260 -22.06 20.10 -9.56
N ASP A 261 -21.72 21.39 -9.49
CA ASP A 261 -20.74 22.02 -10.39
C ASP A 261 -19.31 21.56 -10.09
N ASP A 262 -19.00 21.23 -8.82
CA ASP A 262 -17.72 20.65 -8.39
C ASP A 262 -17.52 19.25 -8.99
N ILE A 263 -18.56 18.43 -8.98
CA ILE A 263 -18.55 17.08 -9.57
C ILE A 263 -18.36 17.17 -11.09
N ILE A 264 -19.06 18.08 -11.77
CA ILE A 264 -18.92 18.26 -13.23
C ILE A 264 -17.51 18.73 -13.59
N TRP A 265 -16.92 19.62 -12.77
CA TRP A 265 -15.54 20.05 -12.96
C TRP A 265 -14.53 18.92 -12.76
N ALA A 266 -14.71 18.10 -11.71
CA ALA A 266 -13.86 16.94 -11.46
C ALA A 266 -13.91 15.96 -12.64
N MET A 267 -15.10 15.70 -13.19
CA MET A 267 -15.25 14.84 -14.38
C MET A 267 -14.44 15.35 -15.58
N SER A 268 -14.45 16.66 -15.86
CA SER A 268 -13.65 17.22 -16.97
C SER A 268 -12.16 17.15 -16.69
N THR A 269 -11.74 17.48 -15.47
CA THR A 269 -10.32 17.50 -15.07
C THR A 269 -9.68 16.11 -15.12
N LEU A 270 -10.46 15.09 -14.74
CA LEU A 270 -10.02 13.68 -14.73
C LEU A 270 -10.15 12.99 -16.10
N GLY A 271 -10.58 13.70 -17.14
CA GLY A 271 -10.66 13.19 -18.52
C GLY A 271 -11.94 12.42 -18.86
N PHE A 272 -13.01 12.58 -18.08
CA PHE A 272 -14.34 12.02 -18.34
C PHE A 272 -15.24 12.99 -19.14
N ASP A 273 -14.69 13.63 -20.18
CA ASP A 273 -15.35 14.71 -20.92
C ASP A 273 -16.69 14.31 -21.55
N SER A 274 -16.82 13.04 -21.95
CA SER A 274 -18.07 12.48 -22.50
C SER A 274 -19.26 12.54 -21.54
N TYR A 275 -19.01 12.66 -20.23
CA TYR A 275 -20.04 12.76 -19.19
C TYR A 275 -20.40 14.21 -18.83
N VAL A 276 -19.58 15.19 -19.21
CA VAL A 276 -19.73 16.59 -18.76
C VAL A 276 -21.04 17.19 -19.25
N GLU A 277 -21.32 17.11 -20.56
CA GLU A 277 -22.51 17.74 -21.15
C GLU A 277 -23.82 17.10 -20.69
N PRO A 278 -23.95 15.76 -20.65
CA PRO A 278 -25.11 15.10 -20.05
C PRO A 278 -25.35 15.49 -18.59
N LEU A 279 -24.28 15.60 -17.78
CA LEU A 279 -24.40 15.96 -16.36
C LEU A 279 -24.80 17.42 -16.15
N LYS A 280 -24.32 18.35 -16.98
CA LYS A 280 -24.78 19.75 -16.95
C LYS A 280 -26.27 19.86 -17.24
N LEU A 281 -26.74 19.19 -18.28
CA LEU A 281 -28.16 19.18 -18.64
C LEU A 281 -29.01 18.57 -17.51
N TYR A 282 -28.54 17.47 -16.91
CA TYR A 282 -29.22 16.85 -15.77
C TYR A 282 -29.30 17.79 -14.57
N LEU A 283 -28.18 18.42 -14.19
CA LEU A 283 -28.12 19.36 -13.07
C LEU A 283 -29.05 20.56 -13.27
N GLN A 284 -29.13 21.07 -14.50
CA GLN A 284 -30.07 22.14 -14.85
C GLN A 284 -31.52 21.69 -14.64
N LYS A 285 -31.92 20.55 -15.21
CA LYS A 285 -33.29 20.01 -15.06
C LYS A 285 -33.64 19.73 -13.59
N TYR A 286 -32.70 19.22 -12.81
CA TYR A 286 -32.89 18.99 -11.38
C TYR A 286 -33.12 20.29 -10.62
N ARG A 287 -32.35 21.35 -10.93
CA ARG A 287 -32.56 22.69 -10.33
C ARG A 287 -33.93 23.28 -10.69
N GLU A 288 -34.41 23.04 -11.90
CA GLU A 288 -35.74 23.45 -12.36
C GLU A 288 -36.85 22.68 -11.62
N SER A 289 -36.74 21.35 -11.50
CA SER A 289 -37.76 20.53 -10.82
C SER A 289 -37.90 20.86 -9.32
N VAL A 290 -36.78 21.09 -8.63
CA VAL A 290 -36.78 21.47 -7.20
C VAL A 290 -37.40 22.87 -6.98
N LYS A 291 -37.37 23.76 -7.98
CA LYS A 291 -38.05 25.07 -7.91
C LYS A 291 -39.57 24.91 -8.03
N VAL A 292 -40.06 24.03 -8.90
CA VAL A 292 -41.49 23.76 -9.10
C VAL A 292 -42.13 23.13 -7.86
N GLU A 293 -41.46 22.15 -7.23
CA GLU A 293 -41.98 21.54 -5.99
C GLU A 293 -42.13 22.56 -4.84
N LYS A 294 -41.29 23.60 -4.83
CA LYS A 294 -41.37 24.68 -3.83
C LYS A 294 -42.48 25.68 -4.12
N SER A 295 -42.84 25.93 -5.38
CA SER A 295 -44.01 26.76 -5.72
C SER A 295 -45.31 26.03 -5.39
N ASP A 296 -45.43 24.74 -5.71
CA ASP A 296 -46.66 23.96 -5.46
C ASP A 296 -46.97 23.82 -3.96
N LYS A 297 -45.93 23.71 -3.11
CA LYS A 297 -46.10 23.73 -1.65
C LYS A 297 -46.53 25.09 -1.11
N LYS A 298 -46.15 26.19 -1.76
CA LYS A 298 -46.49 27.54 -1.31
C LYS A 298 -47.95 27.87 -1.60
N ASP A 299 -48.48 27.36 -2.71
CA ASP A 299 -49.87 27.55 -3.10
C ASP A 299 -50.84 26.68 -2.27
N ASN A 300 -50.40 25.51 -1.79
CA ASN A 300 -51.25 24.62 -1.00
C ASN A 300 -51.36 25.01 0.51
N VAL A 301 -50.42 25.79 1.04
CA VAL A 301 -50.45 26.29 2.42
C VAL A 301 -51.33 27.54 2.57
N GLY A 302 -51.61 28.26 1.47
CA GLY A 302 -52.47 29.45 1.47
C GLY A 302 -53.99 29.18 1.53
N SER A 303 -54.44 27.95 1.36
CA SER A 303 -55.88 27.63 1.20
C SER A 303 -56.59 27.16 2.49
N PHE A 304 -55.85 26.82 3.57
CA PHE A 304 -56.43 26.28 4.81
C PHE A 304 -56.68 27.30 5.93
N GLY A 305 -56.58 28.60 5.67
CA GLY A 305 -56.54 29.65 6.70
C GLY A 305 -57.57 30.79 6.59
N ALA A 306 -58.68 30.62 5.85
CA ALA A 306 -59.72 31.65 5.74
C ALA A 306 -61.14 31.06 5.83
N SER A 307 -61.55 30.67 7.04
CA SER A 307 -62.96 30.57 7.41
C SER A 307 -63.08 30.74 8.92
N SER A 308 -63.27 31.98 9.33
CA SER A 308 -63.91 32.41 10.58
C SER A 308 -64.43 33.83 10.37
#